data_AF-A0A9W6QSC5-F1
#
_entry.id   AF-A0A9W6QSC5-F1
#
_cell.length_a   1.000
_cell.length_b   1.000
_cell.length_c   1.000
_cell.angle_alpha   90.00
_cell.angle_beta   90.00
_cell.angle_gamma   90.00
#
_symmetry.space_group_name_H-M   'P 1'
#
loop_
_entity.id
_entity.type
_entity.pdbx_description
1 polymer ?
#
loop_
_entity_poly.entity_id
_entity_poly.type
_entity_poly.pdbx_seq_one_letter_code
_entity_poly.pdbx_strand_id
1 'polypeptide(L)' 'MNDLQWRRSSRSGTAGGNNNCVEVARPATEPTVHLRDSKNLGPTLRFANSAFATFIAKATR' A
#
# COMPACT_ATOMS: atom_id res chain seq x y z
N MET A 1 20.17 -2.63 1.50
CA MET A 1 18.91 -3.24 1.03
C MET A 1 17.79 -2.27 1.43
N ASN A 2 17.03 -1.73 0.48
CA ASN A 2 15.95 -0.78 0.78
C ASN A 2 14.83 -1.54 1.48
N ASP A 3 14.83 -1.52 2.82
CA ASP A 3 13.85 -2.23 3.63
C ASP A 3 12.51 -1.47 3.57
N LEU A 4 11.57 -2.00 2.80
CA LEU A 4 10.24 -1.42 2.65
C LEU A 4 9.40 -1.73 3.88
N GLN A 5 9.08 -0.68 4.63
CA GLN A 5 8.21 -0.78 5.82
C GLN A 5 6.74 -0.80 5.38
N TRP A 6 6.20 -2.00 5.18
CA TRP A 6 4.81 -2.23 4.76
C TRP A 6 3.82 -1.98 5.88
N ARG A 7 2.78 -1.19 5.58
CA ARG A 7 1.69 -0.87 6.51
C ARG A 7 0.37 -1.38 5.95
N ARG A 8 -0.34 -2.14 6.79
CA ARG A 8 -1.71 -2.58 6.57
C ARG A 8 -2.71 -1.56 7.12
N SER A 9 -3.93 -1.56 6.56
CA SER A 9 -5.04 -0.75 7.10
C SER A 9 -5.43 -1.20 8.52
N SER A 10 -6.06 -0.32 9.29
CA SER A 10 -6.67 -0.63 10.58
C SER A 10 -8.08 -1.21 10.47
N ARG A 11 -8.70 -1.15 9.28
CA ARG A 11 -10.06 -1.67 8.99
C ARG A 11 -10.08 -3.16 8.65
N SER A 12 -9.12 -3.88 9.20
CA SER A 12 -8.59 -5.09 8.59
C SER A 12 -8.73 -6.19 9.58
N GLY A 13 -9.56 -7.17 9.26
CA GLY A 13 -9.91 -8.24 10.16
C GLY A 13 -8.69 -9.03 10.66
N THR A 14 -8.91 -9.71 11.78
CA THR A 14 -8.11 -10.85 12.22
C THR A 14 -8.72 -12.14 11.65
N ALA A 15 -7.92 -13.22 11.61
CA ALA A 15 -8.25 -14.47 10.94
C ALA A 15 -9.70 -14.94 11.20
N GLY A 16 -10.46 -15.15 10.12
CA GLY A 16 -11.90 -15.45 10.12
C GLY A 16 -12.77 -14.33 9.54
N GLY A 17 -12.28 -13.09 9.46
CA GLY A 17 -12.92 -11.96 8.76
C GLY A 17 -12.08 -11.38 7.61
N ASN A 18 -12.55 -10.30 6.97
CA ASN A 18 -11.90 -9.60 5.85
C ASN A 18 -10.45 -9.18 6.17
N ASN A 19 -9.51 -10.10 5.95
CA ASN A 19 -8.07 -9.85 6.01
C ASN A 19 -7.68 -9.05 4.75
N ASN A 20 -6.97 -7.93 4.88
CA ASN A 20 -6.73 -7.00 3.77
C ASN A 20 -6.12 -7.63 2.52
N CYS A 21 -6.51 -7.10 1.37
CA CYS A 21 -5.95 -7.42 0.06
C CYS A 21 -4.98 -6.35 -0.47
N VAL A 22 -4.62 -5.31 0.31
CA VAL A 22 -3.66 -4.26 -0.11
C VAL A 22 -2.84 -3.74 1.09
N GLU A 23 -1.54 -3.57 0.91
CA GLU A 23 -0.58 -2.93 1.83
C GLU A 23 0.17 -1.80 1.13
N VAL A 24 0.63 -0.82 1.90
CA VAL A 24 1.34 0.35 1.38
C VAL A 24 2.70 0.51 2.04
N ALA A 25 3.73 0.82 1.27
CA ALA A 25 5.05 1.22 1.77
C ALA A 25 5.50 2.55 1.15
N ARG A 26 6.27 3.31 1.91
CA ARG A 26 6.90 4.57 1.48
C ARG A 26 8.41 4.46 1.72
N PRO A 27 9.22 4.16 0.70
CA PRO A 27 10.66 4.05 0.85
C PRO A 27 11.26 5.41 1.23
N ALA A 28 12.28 5.42 2.09
CA ALA A 28 12.99 6.65 2.44
C ALA A 28 13.93 7.15 1.32
N THR A 29 14.30 6.26 0.40
CA THR A 29 15.32 6.48 -0.62
C THR A 29 14.75 6.97 -1.96
N GLU A 30 13.42 7.00 -2.12
CA GLU A 30 12.78 7.41 -3.36
C GLU A 30 11.40 8.06 -3.13
N PRO A 31 10.98 9.01 -3.99
CA PRO A 31 9.71 9.73 -3.84
C PRO A 31 8.53 8.95 -4.41
N THR A 32 8.39 7.67 -4.04
CA THR A 32 7.34 6.79 -4.53
C THR A 32 6.50 6.17 -3.40
N VAL A 33 5.28 5.77 -3.75
CA VAL A 33 4.39 4.97 -2.92
C VAL A 33 4.25 3.59 -3.57
N HIS A 34 4.50 2.56 -2.76
CA HIS A 34 4.47 1.17 -3.19
C HIS A 34 3.20 0.51 -2.66
N LEU A 35 2.51 -0.25 -3.51
CA LEU A 35 1.31 -1.00 -3.17
C LEU A 35 1.47 -2.47 -3.57
N ARG A 36 1.04 -3.38 -2.69
CA ARG A 36 1.01 -4.82 -2.97
C ARG A 36 -0.23 -5.45 -2.38
N ASP A 37 -0.63 -6.60 -2.90
CA ASP A 37 -1.65 -7.44 -2.27
C ASP A 37 -0.97 -8.37 -1.24
N SER A 38 -1.44 -8.34 0.02
CA SER A 38 -0.86 -9.19 1.07
C SER A 38 -1.15 -10.69 0.89
N LYS A 39 -2.16 -11.03 0.08
CA LYS A 39 -2.58 -12.41 -0.22
C LYS A 39 -1.96 -12.96 -1.50
N ASN A 40 -1.56 -12.07 -2.39
CA ASN A 40 -0.89 -12.43 -3.64
C ASN A 40 0.31 -11.50 -3.81
N LEU A 41 1.47 -11.94 -3.30
CA LEU A 41 2.74 -11.22 -3.35
C LEU A 41 3.35 -11.14 -4.77
N GLY A 42 2.51 -10.96 -5.78
CA GLY A 42 2.91 -10.62 -7.14
C GLY A 42 3.60 -9.24 -7.21
N PRO A 43 3.70 -8.65 -8.41
CA PRO A 43 4.44 -7.41 -8.61
C PRO A 43 3.89 -6.25 -7.77
N THR A 44 4.80 -5.46 -7.20
CA THR A 44 4.47 -4.24 -6.46
C THR A 44 4.18 -3.10 -7.42
N LEU A 45 3.03 -2.45 -7.26
CA LEU A 45 2.70 -1.23 -7.99
C LEU A 45 3.46 -0.05 -7.36
N ARG A 46 4.06 0.80 -8.18
CA ARG A 46 4.87 1.94 -7.73
C ARG A 46 4.36 3.21 -8.40
N PHE A 47 4.02 4.20 -7.58
CA PHE A 47 3.49 5.48 -8.04
C PHE A 47 4.38 6.61 -7.53
N ALA A 48 4.53 7.69 -8.30
CA ALA A 48 5.09 8.93 -7.76
C ALA A 48 4.20 9.47 -6.63
N ASN A 49 4.81 10.09 -5.61
CA ASN A 49 4.08 10.65 -4.46
C ASN A 49 2.94 11.60 -4.88
N SER A 50 3.17 12.46 -5.86
CA SER A 50 2.16 13.42 -6.35
C SER A 50 0.98 12.74 -7.03
N ALA A 51 1.24 11.74 -7.89
CA ALA A 51 0.19 10.98 -8.56
C ALA A 51 -0.68 10.22 -7.54
N PHE A 52 -0.05 9.60 -6.54
CA PHE A 52 -0.77 8.90 -5.48
C PHE A 52 -1.60 9.87 -4.62
N ALA A 53 -1.07 11.04 -4.27
CA ALA A 53 -1.81 12.06 -3.53
C ALA A 53 -3.06 12.55 -4.30
N THR A 54 -2.92 12.83 -5.60
CA THR A 54 -4.05 13.21 -6.46
C THR A 54 -5.10 12.09 -6.53
N PHE A 55 -4.67 10.84 -6.66
CA PHE A 55 -5.57 9.69 -6.66
C PHE A 55 -6.37 9.60 -5.36
N ILE A 56 -5.71 9.68 -4.21
CA ILE A 56 -6.39 9.60 -2.90
C ILE A 56 -7.34 10.78 -2.68
N ALA A 57 -7.00 11.98 -3.14
CA ALA A 57 -7.89 13.14 -3.04
C ALA A 57 -9.20 12.96 -3.85
N LYS A 58 -9.22 12.04 -4.82
CA LYS A 58 -10.41 11.67 -5.61
C LYS A 58 -11.10 10.41 -5.09
N ALA A 59 -10.48 9.66 -4.19
CA ALA A 59 -11.06 8.46 -3.62
C ALA A 59 -12.16 8.84 -2.62
N THR A 60 -13.40 8.45 -2.91
CA THR A 60 -14.53 8.57 -1.99
C THR A 60 -14.68 7.28 -1.17
N ARG A 61 -15.29 7.39 0.02
CA ARG A 61 -15.60 6.23 0.86
C ARG A 61 -16.85 5.50 0.39
#